data_AF-A0A938LHV0-F1
#
_entry.id   AF-A0A938LHV0-F1
#
_cell.length_a   1.000
_cell.length_b   1.000
_cell.length_c   1.000
_cell.angle_alpha   90.00
_cell.angle_beta   90.00
_cell.angle_gamma   90.00
#
_symmetry.space_group_name_H-M   'P 1'
#
loop_
_entity.id
_entity.type
_entity.pdbx_description
1 polymer ?
#
loop_
_entity_poly.entity_id
_entity_poly.type
_entity_poly.pdbx_seq_one_letter_code
_entity_poly.pdbx_strand_id
1 'polypeptide(L)'
;MIRFRCPKCDSPMEVDESFAGRAARCATCGYDLKVPRTGEAPTPARGVVEPARPGATVVKVQGEKVEVVPPTEPMAVGAIIVVGLSAAAVLGIGLSGFWTPPWAVAMTLGALLAALGAVMAVPAYHNIRRSKGRKRGRPLALAALAAGGGLFLVFLVGAIIGFVLAEWKPPCEENLKRIYVALRNYADKHQGAFPGNLDALVAEGFLDGRDWLTCPAYHVVPGTQTYVLTPQVNVKNPLFPDDLLIVSDGPPYSAHEDGQVRALLLSGEIRKVPLAEWAKYQEAQEKRWNDIQNKIRRAAAAPPGGPVSAPSPSPK
;
A
#
# COMPACT_ATOMS: atom_id res chain seq x y z
N MET A 1 -1.01 -84.01 -12.63
CA MET A 1 -0.60 -82.59 -12.43
C MET A 1 -1.73 -81.67 -12.89
N ILE A 2 -2.06 -80.63 -12.11
CA ILE A 2 -3.09 -79.64 -12.46
C ILE A 2 -2.40 -78.33 -12.84
N ARG A 3 -2.68 -77.84 -14.06
CA ARG A 3 -2.17 -76.56 -14.58
C ARG A 3 -3.28 -75.53 -14.64
N PHE A 4 -3.07 -74.37 -14.04
CA PHE A 4 -4.03 -73.26 -14.07
C PHE A 4 -3.30 -71.91 -13.90
N ARG A 5 -3.99 -70.78 -14.13
CA ARG A 5 -3.41 -69.43 -13.97
C ARG A 5 -3.93 -68.73 -12.73
N CYS A 6 -3.09 -67.91 -12.09
CA CYS A 6 -3.51 -67.10 -10.94
C CYS A 6 -4.50 -66.01 -11.39
N PRO A 7 -5.69 -65.88 -10.78
CA PRO A 7 -6.68 -64.89 -11.22
C PRO A 7 -6.27 -63.43 -10.97
N LYS A 8 -5.24 -63.17 -10.15
CA LYS A 8 -4.77 -61.82 -9.81
C LYS A 8 -3.62 -61.32 -10.69
N CYS A 9 -2.70 -62.20 -11.06
CA CYS A 9 -1.48 -61.83 -11.80
C CYS A 9 -1.27 -62.61 -13.10
N ASP A 10 -2.18 -63.53 -13.42
CA ASP A 10 -2.16 -64.42 -14.59
C ASP A 10 -0.93 -65.34 -14.71
N SER A 11 -0.12 -65.45 -13.65
CA SER A 11 1.04 -66.34 -13.60
C SER A 11 0.62 -67.82 -13.71
N PRO A 12 1.24 -68.63 -14.60
CA PRO A 12 0.96 -70.05 -14.72
C PRO A 12 1.45 -70.81 -13.49
N MET A 13 0.61 -71.69 -12.96
CA MET A 13 0.94 -72.54 -11.82
C MET A 13 0.67 -74.00 -12.14
N GLU A 14 1.58 -74.85 -11.68
CA GLU A 14 1.48 -76.31 -11.77
C GLU A 14 1.57 -76.87 -10.36
N VAL A 15 0.56 -77.64 -9.97
CA VAL A 15 0.49 -78.28 -8.66
C VAL A 15 0.10 -79.73 -8.80
N ASP A 16 0.51 -80.55 -7.83
CA ASP A 16 0.15 -81.95 -7.79
C ASP A 16 -1.38 -82.13 -7.61
N GLU A 17 -1.93 -83.22 -8.16
CA GLU A 17 -3.38 -83.51 -8.10
C GLU A 17 -3.89 -83.70 -6.66
N SER A 18 -3.02 -84.08 -5.73
CA SER A 18 -3.33 -84.15 -4.30
C SER A 18 -3.75 -82.81 -3.68
N PHE A 19 -3.46 -81.69 -4.35
CA PHE A 19 -3.88 -80.34 -3.92
C PHE A 19 -5.21 -79.89 -4.53
N ALA A 20 -5.87 -80.70 -5.36
CA ALA A 20 -7.18 -80.40 -5.94
C ALA A 20 -8.20 -79.96 -4.87
N GLY A 21 -8.77 -78.77 -5.04
CA GLY A 21 -9.75 -78.19 -4.11
C GLY A 21 -9.18 -77.63 -2.81
N ARG A 22 -7.87 -77.68 -2.58
CA ARG A 22 -7.22 -77.07 -1.41
C ARG A 22 -6.86 -75.60 -1.65
N ALA A 23 -6.67 -74.85 -0.58
CA ALA A 23 -6.11 -73.50 -0.65
C ALA A 23 -4.61 -73.57 -0.97
N ALA A 24 -4.17 -72.71 -1.87
CA ALA A 24 -2.78 -72.54 -2.28
C ALA A 24 -2.47 -71.04 -2.36
N ARG A 25 -1.18 -70.70 -2.29
CA ARG A 25 -0.71 -69.32 -2.35
C ARG A 25 0.08 -69.13 -3.62
N CYS A 26 -0.22 -68.08 -4.41
CA CYS A 26 0.51 -67.83 -5.64
C CYS A 26 1.97 -67.46 -5.35
N ALA A 27 2.91 -68.19 -5.96
CA ALA A 27 4.35 -67.94 -5.76
C ALA A 27 4.81 -66.56 -6.30
N THR A 28 4.09 -66.00 -7.28
CA THR A 28 4.46 -64.70 -7.89
C THR A 28 3.91 -63.51 -7.13
N CYS A 29 2.64 -63.53 -6.68
CA CYS A 29 1.98 -62.36 -6.09
C CYS A 29 1.45 -62.58 -4.65
N GLY A 30 1.58 -63.78 -4.09
CA GLY A 30 1.16 -64.11 -2.73
C GLY A 30 -0.35 -64.24 -2.52
N TYR A 31 -1.17 -64.17 -3.58
CA TYR A 31 -2.63 -64.27 -3.47
C TYR A 31 -3.08 -65.68 -3.05
N ASP A 32 -3.94 -65.76 -2.05
CA ASP A 32 -4.55 -67.00 -1.59
C ASP A 32 -5.70 -67.40 -2.53
N LEU A 33 -5.62 -68.59 -3.11
CA LEU A 33 -6.55 -69.09 -4.11
C LEU A 33 -6.84 -70.57 -3.92
N LYS A 34 -7.94 -71.07 -4.48
CA LYS A 34 -8.32 -72.48 -4.38
C LYS A 34 -7.94 -73.21 -5.66
N VAL A 35 -7.20 -74.31 -5.55
CA VAL A 35 -6.81 -75.14 -6.69
C VAL A 35 -8.06 -75.80 -7.28
N PRO A 36 -8.31 -75.72 -8.60
CA PRO A 36 -9.48 -76.36 -9.22
C PRO A 36 -9.42 -77.89 -9.10
N ARG A 37 -10.59 -78.55 -9.03
CA ARG A 37 -10.67 -80.02 -9.03
C ARG A 37 -10.57 -80.55 -10.46
N THR A 38 -9.82 -81.62 -10.66
CA THR A 38 -9.67 -82.28 -11.97
C THR A 38 -11.05 -82.69 -12.50
N GLY A 39 -11.48 -82.10 -13.62
CA GLY A 39 -12.77 -82.39 -14.28
C GLY A 39 -13.89 -81.36 -14.06
N GLU A 40 -13.69 -80.33 -13.23
CA GLU A 40 -14.66 -79.25 -13.07
C GLU A 40 -14.41 -78.17 -14.14
N ALA A 41 -15.29 -78.10 -15.14
CA ALA A 41 -15.21 -77.08 -16.19
C ALA A 41 -15.24 -75.67 -15.55
N PRO A 42 -14.37 -74.74 -15.99
CA PRO A 42 -14.28 -73.42 -15.39
C PRO A 42 -15.65 -72.73 -15.46
N THR A 43 -16.28 -72.53 -14.30
CA THR A 43 -17.51 -71.74 -14.20
C THR A 43 -17.18 -70.34 -14.69
N PRO A 44 -17.87 -69.80 -15.72
CA PRO A 44 -17.57 -68.49 -16.26
C PRO A 44 -17.61 -67.47 -15.13
N ALA A 45 -16.47 -66.83 -14.89
CA ALA A 45 -16.27 -65.88 -13.81
C ALA A 45 -17.36 -64.82 -13.90
N ARG A 46 -18.30 -64.85 -12.94
CA ARG A 46 -19.34 -63.84 -12.79
C ARG A 46 -18.59 -62.53 -12.53
N GLY A 47 -18.55 -61.66 -13.54
CA GLY A 47 -17.75 -60.42 -13.51
C GLY A 47 -17.98 -59.69 -12.20
N VAL A 48 -16.93 -59.64 -11.39
CA VAL A 48 -16.91 -58.85 -10.16
C VAL A 48 -17.07 -57.41 -10.63
N VAL A 49 -18.27 -56.86 -10.45
CA VAL A 49 -18.53 -55.44 -10.66
C VAL A 49 -17.72 -54.72 -9.60
N GLU A 50 -16.53 -54.25 -9.98
CA GLU A 50 -15.67 -53.46 -9.13
C GLU A 50 -16.48 -52.23 -8.68
N PRO A 51 -16.67 -52.03 -7.37
CA PRO A 51 -17.48 -50.92 -6.88
C PRO A 51 -16.88 -49.62 -7.39
N ALA A 52 -17.71 -48.81 -8.06
CA ALA A 52 -17.31 -47.57 -8.70
C ALA A 52 -16.49 -46.71 -7.73
N ARG A 53 -15.31 -46.27 -8.18
CA ARG A 53 -14.42 -45.43 -7.37
C ARG A 53 -15.15 -44.14 -6.96
N PRO A 54 -15.09 -43.75 -5.67
CA PRO A 54 -15.71 -42.51 -5.21
C PRO A 54 -15.16 -41.32 -6.00
N GLY A 55 -16.02 -40.60 -6.74
CA GLY A 55 -15.65 -39.39 -7.48
C GLY A 55 -15.55 -39.55 -9.00
N ALA A 56 -15.71 -40.75 -9.52
CA ALA A 56 -15.65 -40.97 -10.96
C ALA A 56 -16.99 -40.64 -11.66
N THR A 57 -16.93 -39.76 -12.65
CA THR A 57 -18.08 -39.47 -13.52
C THR A 57 -18.05 -40.38 -14.73
N VAL A 58 -19.00 -41.32 -14.80
CA VAL A 58 -19.18 -42.19 -15.96
C VAL A 58 -19.95 -41.43 -17.03
N VAL A 59 -19.31 -41.17 -18.17
CA VAL A 59 -19.93 -40.56 -19.35
C VAL A 59 -20.09 -41.64 -20.41
N LYS A 60 -21.29 -41.79 -20.98
CA LYS A 60 -21.48 -42.67 -22.14
C LYS A 60 -21.03 -41.94 -23.41
N VAL A 61 -19.98 -42.44 -24.04
CA VAL A 61 -19.51 -41.99 -25.35
C VAL A 61 -19.72 -43.15 -26.32
N GLN A 62 -20.56 -42.96 -27.34
CA GLN A 62 -20.89 -44.01 -28.33
C GLN A 62 -21.43 -45.33 -27.74
N GLY A 63 -22.19 -45.26 -26.65
CA GLY A 63 -22.74 -46.45 -25.98
C GLY A 63 -21.79 -47.11 -24.98
N GLU A 64 -20.49 -46.79 -25.05
CA GLU A 64 -19.47 -47.25 -24.12
C GLU A 64 -19.38 -46.34 -22.89
N LYS A 65 -19.33 -46.94 -21.70
CA LYS A 65 -19.23 -46.21 -20.42
C LYS A 65 -17.76 -45.89 -20.18
N VAL A 66 -17.35 -44.66 -20.45
CA VAL A 66 -15.99 -44.20 -20.18
C VAL A 66 -15.97 -43.48 -18.83
N GLU A 67 -15.11 -43.94 -17.94
CA GLU A 67 -14.86 -43.32 -16.65
C GLU A 67 -13.89 -42.14 -16.84
N VAL A 68 -14.40 -40.91 -16.71
CA VAL A 68 -13.56 -39.71 -16.83
C VAL A 68 -13.21 -39.22 -15.44
N VAL A 69 -11.95 -39.42 -15.05
CA VAL A 69 -11.36 -38.82 -13.85
C VAL A 69 -10.88 -37.41 -14.22
N PRO A 70 -11.49 -36.33 -13.69
CA PRO A 70 -11.01 -34.99 -13.97
C PRO A 70 -9.63 -34.78 -13.32
N PRO A 71 -8.64 -34.24 -14.05
CA PRO A 71 -7.33 -33.93 -13.48
C PRO A 71 -7.47 -32.71 -12.56
N THR A 72 -7.70 -32.93 -11.27
CA THR A 72 -7.88 -31.87 -10.26
C THR A 72 -6.56 -31.37 -9.69
N GLU A 73 -5.49 -32.17 -9.73
CA GLU A 73 -4.19 -31.80 -9.16
C GLU A 73 -3.50 -30.60 -9.84
N PRO A 74 -3.40 -30.50 -11.19
CA PRO A 74 -2.64 -29.41 -11.80
C PRO A 74 -3.32 -28.04 -11.63
N MET A 75 -4.65 -28.00 -11.50
CA MET A 75 -5.38 -26.74 -11.29
C MET A 75 -5.22 -26.18 -9.86
N ALA A 76 -5.15 -27.05 -8.85
CA ALA A 76 -4.92 -26.63 -7.47
C ALA A 76 -3.51 -26.04 -7.28
N VAL A 77 -2.50 -26.68 -7.89
CA VAL A 77 -1.11 -26.21 -7.85
C VAL A 77 -0.98 -24.85 -8.57
N GLY A 78 -1.63 -24.68 -9.72
CA GLY A 78 -1.64 -23.41 -10.45
C GLY A 78 -2.21 -22.25 -9.63
N ALA A 79 -3.31 -22.48 -8.90
CA ALA A 79 -3.91 -21.45 -8.05
C ALA A 79 -3.00 -21.03 -6.88
N ILE A 80 -2.33 -21.98 -6.23
CA ILE A 80 -1.40 -21.70 -5.13
C ILE A 80 -0.20 -20.87 -5.59
N ILE A 81 0.38 -21.22 -6.75
CA ILE A 81 1.52 -20.49 -7.32
C ILE A 81 1.15 -19.03 -7.62
N VAL A 82 -0.02 -18.79 -8.22
CA VAL A 82 -0.46 -17.44 -8.55
C VAL A 82 -0.68 -16.60 -7.29
N VAL A 83 -1.29 -17.16 -6.24
CA VAL A 83 -1.49 -16.45 -4.96
C VAL A 83 -0.14 -16.15 -4.30
N GLY A 84 0.79 -17.11 -4.29
CA GLY A 84 2.14 -16.93 -3.71
C GLY A 84 2.94 -15.85 -4.44
N LEU A 85 2.96 -15.86 -5.77
CA LEU A 85 3.64 -14.84 -6.57
C LEU A 85 3.01 -13.45 -6.41
N SER A 86 1.68 -13.37 -6.30
CA SER A 86 0.97 -12.11 -6.06
C SER A 86 1.36 -11.51 -4.71
N ALA A 87 1.40 -12.32 -3.65
CA ALA A 87 1.81 -11.90 -2.32
C ALA A 87 3.27 -11.42 -2.26
N ALA A 88 4.19 -12.15 -2.93
CA ALA A 88 5.59 -11.77 -3.01
C ALA A 88 5.79 -10.44 -3.77
N ALA A 89 5.05 -10.22 -4.86
CA ALA A 89 5.07 -8.94 -5.59
C ALA A 89 4.59 -7.76 -4.72
N VAL A 90 3.56 -7.96 -3.89
CA VAL A 90 3.08 -6.94 -2.93
C VAL A 90 4.19 -6.56 -1.96
N LEU A 91 4.84 -7.56 -1.36
CA LEU A 91 5.91 -7.35 -0.40
C LEU A 91 7.12 -6.65 -1.06
N GLY A 92 7.47 -7.05 -2.29
CA GLY A 92 8.56 -6.41 -3.05
C GLY A 92 8.29 -4.95 -3.37
N ILE A 93 7.06 -4.59 -3.76
CA ILE A 93 6.68 -3.20 -4.07
C ILE A 93 6.52 -2.37 -2.79
N GLY A 94 5.97 -2.95 -1.72
CA GLY A 94 5.88 -2.27 -0.42
C GLY A 94 7.24 -1.95 0.19
N LEU A 95 8.25 -2.79 -0.08
CA LEU A 95 9.61 -2.60 0.40
C LEU A 95 10.47 -1.71 -0.51
N SER A 96 10.12 -1.54 -1.79
CA SER A 96 10.98 -0.82 -2.74
C SER A 96 10.94 0.70 -2.59
N GLY A 97 10.08 1.24 -1.72
CA GLY A 97 10.20 2.62 -1.19
C GLY A 97 10.19 3.75 -2.21
N PHE A 98 9.86 3.52 -3.48
CA PHE A 98 10.08 4.49 -4.54
C PHE A 98 8.79 4.82 -5.31
N TRP A 99 8.36 6.07 -5.10
CA TRP A 99 7.60 6.95 -6.02
C TRP A 99 6.12 6.66 -6.27
N THR A 100 5.64 5.42 -6.12
CA THR A 100 4.20 5.17 -6.23
C THR A 100 3.54 5.40 -4.88
N PRO A 101 2.55 6.31 -4.78
CA PRO A 101 1.89 6.55 -3.52
C PRO A 101 1.22 5.23 -3.06
N PRO A 102 1.27 4.88 -1.77
CA PRO A 102 0.82 3.57 -1.27
C PRO A 102 -0.60 3.19 -1.68
N TRP A 103 -1.49 4.18 -1.81
CA TRP A 103 -2.86 3.98 -2.28
C TRP A 103 -2.94 3.52 -3.74
N ALA A 104 -2.05 4.00 -4.62
CA ALA A 104 -2.02 3.59 -6.02
C ALA A 104 -1.59 2.12 -6.15
N VAL A 105 -0.61 1.69 -5.35
CA VAL A 105 -0.20 0.28 -5.26
C VAL A 105 -1.39 -0.56 -4.77
N ALA A 106 -2.06 -0.14 -3.69
CA ALA A 106 -3.23 -0.84 -3.16
C ALA A 106 -4.38 -0.97 -4.18
N MET A 107 -4.69 0.10 -4.92
CA MET A 107 -5.72 0.10 -5.98
C MET A 107 -5.36 -0.85 -7.13
N THR A 108 -4.11 -0.80 -7.59
CA THR A 108 -3.63 -1.66 -8.69
C THR A 108 -3.68 -3.13 -8.29
N LEU A 109 -3.31 -3.43 -7.05
CA LEU A 109 -3.39 -4.78 -6.49
C LEU A 109 -4.82 -5.26 -6.29
N GLY A 110 -5.70 -4.41 -5.76
CA GLY A 110 -7.12 -4.70 -5.64
C GLY A 110 -7.75 -5.01 -6.99
N ALA A 111 -7.41 -4.24 -8.03
CA ALA A 111 -7.87 -4.46 -9.40
C ALA A 111 -7.35 -5.80 -9.96
N LEU A 112 -6.06 -6.12 -9.77
CA LEU A 112 -5.48 -7.39 -10.21
C LEU A 112 -6.13 -8.59 -9.52
N LEU A 113 -6.35 -8.52 -8.20
CA LEU A 113 -7.01 -9.58 -7.43
C LEU A 113 -8.48 -9.75 -7.85
N ALA A 114 -9.19 -8.65 -8.09
CA ALA A 114 -10.56 -8.70 -8.60
C ALA A 114 -10.63 -9.31 -10.01
N ALA A 115 -9.72 -8.93 -10.90
CA ALA A 115 -9.61 -9.50 -12.24
C ALA A 115 -9.30 -11.01 -12.19
N LEU A 116 -8.39 -11.43 -11.32
CA LEU A 116 -8.07 -12.85 -11.11
C LEU A 116 -9.30 -13.62 -10.59
N GLY A 117 -10.02 -13.05 -9.63
CA GLY A 117 -11.28 -13.58 -9.12
C GLY A 117 -12.34 -13.75 -10.21
N ALA A 118 -12.48 -12.75 -11.10
CA ALA A 118 -13.40 -12.81 -12.23
C ALA A 118 -13.02 -13.90 -13.25
N VAL A 119 -11.73 -14.02 -13.58
CA VAL A 119 -11.20 -15.06 -14.49
C VAL A 119 -11.47 -16.47 -13.95
N MET A 120 -11.42 -16.67 -12.63
CA MET A 120 -11.74 -17.96 -12.00
C MET A 120 -13.26 -18.19 -11.86
N ALA A 121 -14.02 -17.13 -11.59
CA ALA A 121 -15.46 -17.20 -11.38
C ALA A 121 -16.25 -17.44 -12.68
N VAL A 122 -15.84 -16.86 -13.81
CA VAL A 122 -16.56 -16.95 -15.09
C VAL A 122 -16.64 -18.41 -15.60
N PRO A 123 -15.55 -19.20 -15.67
CA PRO A 123 -15.61 -20.60 -16.06
C PRO A 123 -16.39 -21.46 -15.07
N ALA A 124 -16.22 -21.19 -13.76
CA ALA A 124 -16.96 -21.89 -12.71
C ALA A 124 -18.48 -21.66 -12.83
N TYR A 125 -18.88 -20.41 -13.04
CA TYR A 125 -20.28 -20.03 -13.26
C TYR A 125 -20.84 -20.63 -14.54
N HIS A 126 -20.08 -20.60 -15.64
CA HIS A 126 -20.47 -21.19 -16.91
C HIS A 126 -20.68 -22.72 -16.77
N ASN A 127 -19.80 -23.42 -16.04
CA ASN A 127 -19.94 -24.85 -15.75
C ASN A 127 -21.13 -25.17 -14.84
N ILE A 128 -21.40 -24.34 -13.84
CA ILE A 128 -22.59 -24.48 -12.98
C ILE A 128 -23.86 -24.33 -13.82
N ARG A 129 -23.92 -23.30 -14.69
CA ARG A 129 -25.06 -23.05 -15.57
C ARG A 129 -25.31 -24.21 -16.54
N ARG A 130 -24.26 -24.77 -17.15
CA ARG A 130 -24.36 -25.97 -18.01
C ARG A 130 -24.85 -27.20 -17.25
N SER A 131 -24.52 -27.34 -15.98
CA SER A 131 -24.89 -28.50 -15.16
C SER A 131 -26.33 -28.49 -14.63
N LYS A 132 -27.15 -27.48 -14.98
CA LYS A 132 -28.51 -27.27 -14.42
C LYS A 132 -28.55 -27.35 -12.88
N GLY A 133 -27.49 -26.89 -12.22
CA GLY A 133 -27.41 -26.83 -10.75
C GLY A 133 -27.17 -28.17 -10.03
N ARG A 134 -26.88 -29.28 -10.72
CA ARG A 134 -26.73 -30.60 -10.10
C ARG A 134 -25.37 -30.88 -9.46
N LYS A 135 -24.37 -30.00 -9.61
CA LYS A 135 -23.00 -30.21 -9.10
C LYS A 135 -22.79 -29.61 -7.71
N ARG A 136 -22.16 -30.40 -6.82
CA ARG A 136 -21.68 -30.06 -5.45
C ARG A 136 -20.74 -28.86 -5.33
N GLY A 137 -20.37 -28.19 -6.43
CA GLY A 137 -19.41 -27.06 -6.45
C GLY A 137 -20.02 -25.68 -6.17
N ARG A 138 -21.35 -25.56 -6.12
CA ARG A 138 -22.05 -24.29 -5.86
C ARG A 138 -21.62 -23.58 -4.55
N PRO A 139 -21.52 -24.26 -3.39
CA PRO A 139 -21.07 -23.61 -2.16
C PRO A 139 -19.60 -23.16 -2.25
N LEU A 140 -18.73 -23.92 -2.92
CA LEU A 140 -17.33 -23.56 -3.09
C LEU A 140 -17.17 -22.31 -3.98
N ALA A 141 -17.95 -22.22 -5.06
CA ALA A 141 -17.95 -21.05 -5.94
C ALA A 141 -18.49 -19.80 -5.22
N LEU A 142 -19.56 -19.94 -4.42
CA LEU A 142 -20.08 -18.85 -3.58
C LEU A 142 -19.05 -18.42 -2.52
N ALA A 143 -18.38 -19.36 -1.87
CA ALA A 143 -17.34 -19.06 -0.88
C ALA A 143 -16.16 -18.32 -1.53
N ALA A 144 -15.69 -18.76 -2.70
CA ALA A 144 -14.62 -18.10 -3.44
C ALA A 144 -15.00 -16.67 -3.85
N LEU A 145 -16.23 -16.47 -4.31
CA LEU A 145 -16.73 -15.16 -4.74
C LEU A 145 -16.90 -14.22 -3.54
N ALA A 146 -17.43 -14.71 -2.41
CA ALA A 146 -17.53 -13.97 -1.17
C ALA A 146 -16.15 -13.59 -0.60
N ALA A 147 -15.20 -14.53 -0.60
CA ALA A 147 -13.83 -14.26 -0.15
C ALA A 147 -13.13 -13.23 -1.03
N GLY A 148 -13.26 -13.35 -2.37
CA GLY A 148 -12.70 -12.38 -3.31
C GLY A 148 -13.31 -10.98 -3.16
N GLY A 149 -14.64 -10.90 -3.04
CA GLY A 149 -15.35 -9.64 -2.81
C GLY A 149 -15.00 -8.99 -1.46
N GLY A 150 -14.88 -9.79 -0.40
CA GLY A 150 -14.45 -9.31 0.92
C GLY A 150 -13.03 -8.75 0.89
N LEU A 151 -12.10 -9.46 0.26
CA LEU A 151 -10.72 -9.01 0.12
C LEU A 151 -10.64 -7.70 -0.68
N PHE A 152 -11.39 -7.60 -1.78
CA PHE A 152 -11.49 -6.37 -2.57
C PHE A 152 -11.98 -5.18 -1.74
N LEU A 153 -13.03 -5.36 -0.93
CA LEU A 153 -13.54 -4.30 -0.05
C LEU A 153 -12.49 -3.85 0.97
N VAL A 154 -11.72 -4.77 1.57
CA VAL A 154 -10.63 -4.42 2.50
C VAL A 154 -9.57 -3.56 1.81
N PHE A 155 -9.13 -3.95 0.60
CA PHE A 155 -8.16 -3.16 -0.17
C PHE A 155 -8.73 -1.80 -0.60
N LEU A 156 -10.00 -1.74 -1.00
CA LEU A 156 -10.67 -0.50 -1.37
C LEU A 156 -10.75 0.47 -0.18
N VAL A 157 -11.16 -0.01 0.99
CA VAL A 157 -11.20 0.80 2.22
C VAL A 157 -9.80 1.27 2.60
N GLY A 158 -8.80 0.37 2.55
CA GLY A 158 -7.41 0.74 2.80
C GLY A 158 -6.89 1.80 1.82
N ALA A 159 -7.25 1.71 0.55
CA ALA A 159 -6.92 2.71 -0.46
C ALA A 159 -7.60 4.06 -0.20
N ILE A 160 -8.88 4.06 0.18
CA ILE A 160 -9.61 5.29 0.54
C ILE A 160 -8.98 5.92 1.77
N ILE A 161 -8.70 5.16 2.83
CA ILE A 161 -8.04 5.68 4.04
C ILE A 161 -6.66 6.24 3.69
N GLY A 162 -5.86 5.49 2.91
CA GLY A 162 -4.53 5.94 2.49
C GLY A 162 -4.57 7.21 1.63
N PHE A 163 -5.57 7.33 0.75
CA PHE A 163 -5.82 8.53 -0.05
C PHE A 163 -6.19 9.72 0.84
N VAL A 164 -7.18 9.54 1.73
CA VAL A 164 -7.61 10.56 2.69
C VAL A 164 -6.43 11.01 3.55
N LEU A 165 -5.63 10.09 4.10
CA LEU A 165 -4.46 10.42 4.92
C LEU A 165 -3.36 11.14 4.13
N ALA A 166 -3.15 10.77 2.86
CA ALA A 166 -2.18 11.43 2.00
C ALA A 166 -2.60 12.87 1.65
N GLU A 167 -3.90 13.07 1.43
CA GLU A 167 -4.48 14.37 1.11
C GLU A 167 -4.70 15.24 2.37
N TRP A 168 -4.70 14.63 3.55
CA TRP A 168 -4.76 15.28 4.86
C TRP A 168 -3.43 15.87 5.34
N LYS A 169 -2.41 15.93 4.48
CA LYS A 169 -1.24 16.76 4.84
C LYS A 169 -1.73 18.18 5.11
N PRO A 170 -1.41 18.76 6.29
CA PRO A 170 -1.87 20.10 6.62
C PRO A 170 -1.42 21.05 5.50
N PRO A 171 -2.28 21.96 5.04
CA PRO A 171 -1.91 22.88 3.97
C PRO A 171 -0.67 23.67 4.38
N CYS A 172 0.15 24.11 3.41
CA CYS A 172 1.34 24.95 3.68
C CYS A 172 1.03 26.13 4.63
N GLU A 173 -0.18 26.70 4.50
CA GLU A 173 -0.66 27.78 5.37
C GLU A 173 -0.76 27.38 6.84
N GLU A 174 -1.15 26.14 7.14
CA GLU A 174 -1.24 25.65 8.52
C GLU A 174 0.15 25.46 9.12
N ASN A 175 1.12 24.95 8.36
CA ASN A 175 2.53 24.88 8.80
C ASN A 175 3.07 26.28 9.09
N LEU A 176 2.82 27.26 8.23
CA LEU A 176 3.22 28.65 8.46
C LEU A 176 2.56 29.27 9.71
N LYS A 177 1.28 29.00 9.96
CA LYS A 177 0.60 29.43 11.20
C LYS A 177 1.23 28.81 12.44
N ARG A 178 1.57 27.51 12.39
CA ARG A 178 2.27 26.85 13.51
C ARG A 178 3.67 27.40 13.74
N ILE A 179 4.43 27.62 12.66
CA ILE A 179 5.74 28.29 12.73
C ILE A 179 5.59 29.70 13.33
N TYR A 180 4.58 30.47 12.93
CA TYR A 180 4.32 31.80 13.49
C TYR A 180 4.09 31.77 15.00
N VAL A 181 3.21 30.88 15.47
CA VAL A 181 2.93 30.72 16.91
C VAL A 181 4.22 30.30 17.66
N ALA A 182 5.00 29.37 17.10
CA ALA A 182 6.27 28.96 17.67
C ALA A 182 7.29 30.11 17.73
N LEU A 183 7.39 30.94 16.69
CA LEU A 183 8.25 32.12 16.66
C LEU A 183 7.83 33.15 17.72
N ARG A 184 6.52 33.38 17.92
CA ARG A 184 6.01 34.28 18.95
C ARG A 184 6.34 33.77 20.36
N ASN A 185 6.09 32.49 20.63
CA ASN A 185 6.44 31.87 21.90
C ASN A 185 7.96 31.91 22.14
N TYR A 186 8.76 31.70 21.10
CA TYR A 186 10.22 31.82 21.17
C TYR A 186 10.63 33.25 21.54
N ALA A 187 10.09 34.25 20.84
CA ALA A 187 10.39 35.66 21.11
C ALA A 187 9.98 36.07 22.53
N ASP A 188 8.83 35.62 23.02
CA ASP A 188 8.38 35.94 24.38
C ASP A 188 9.38 35.44 25.43
N LYS A 189 9.94 34.23 25.24
CA LYS A 189 10.99 33.66 26.09
C LYS A 189 12.36 34.35 25.90
N HIS A 190 12.67 34.82 24.69
CA HIS A 190 13.99 35.38 24.32
C HIS A 190 13.97 36.91 24.16
N GLN A 191 13.22 37.60 25.02
CA GLN A 191 13.22 39.07 25.10
C GLN A 191 12.90 39.78 23.77
N GLY A 192 12.05 39.17 22.94
CA GLY A 192 11.64 39.68 21.64
C GLY A 192 12.50 39.24 20.46
N ALA A 193 13.60 38.51 20.69
CA ALA A 193 14.45 38.03 19.61
C ALA A 193 13.88 36.75 18.97
N PHE A 194 13.83 36.71 17.64
CA PHE A 194 13.63 35.46 16.91
C PHE A 194 14.90 34.61 16.84
N PRO A 195 14.79 33.29 16.62
CA PRO A 195 15.95 32.43 16.55
C PRO A 195 16.80 32.74 15.30
N GLY A 196 18.06 32.31 15.31
CA GLY A 196 18.94 32.43 14.13
C GLY A 196 18.56 31.51 12.96
N ASN A 197 17.82 30.43 13.23
CA ASN A 197 17.28 29.48 12.25
C ASN A 197 16.01 28.80 12.80
N LEU A 198 15.23 28.15 11.93
CA LEU A 198 13.99 27.48 12.35
C LEU A 198 14.22 26.18 13.13
N ASP A 199 15.35 25.50 12.93
CA ASP A 199 15.72 24.29 13.69
C ASP A 199 15.75 24.54 15.21
N ALA A 200 16.10 25.75 15.64
CA ALA A 200 16.07 26.14 17.05
C ALA A 200 14.67 26.03 17.68
N LEU A 201 13.60 26.22 16.89
CA LEU A 201 12.22 26.05 17.38
C LEU A 201 11.93 24.59 17.75
N VAL A 202 12.46 23.64 16.97
CA VAL A 202 12.33 22.21 17.25
C VAL A 202 13.25 21.81 18.40
N ALA A 203 14.49 22.28 18.39
CA ALA A 203 15.48 21.96 19.42
C ALA A 203 15.05 22.41 20.83
N GLU A 204 14.35 23.54 20.95
CA GLU A 204 13.83 24.06 22.22
C GLU A 204 12.39 23.63 22.53
N GLY A 205 11.77 22.78 21.70
CA GLY A 205 10.43 22.24 21.94
C GLY A 205 9.27 23.22 21.70
N PHE A 206 9.49 24.27 20.91
CA PHE A 206 8.41 25.15 20.43
C PHE A 206 7.64 24.55 19.24
N LEU A 207 8.23 23.56 18.55
CA LEU A 207 7.60 22.76 17.52
C LEU A 207 7.81 21.27 17.83
N ASP A 208 6.76 20.46 17.61
CA ASP A 208 6.75 19.02 17.95
C ASP A 208 7.72 18.18 17.10
N GLY A 209 8.20 18.72 15.98
CA GLY A 209 9.09 17.99 15.07
C GLY A 209 9.47 18.79 13.83
N ARG A 210 10.44 18.27 13.07
CA ARG A 210 10.94 18.88 11.83
C ARG A 210 9.94 18.85 10.67
N ASP A 211 8.93 18.01 10.73
CA ASP A 211 7.91 17.92 9.68
C ASP A 211 7.15 19.24 9.50
N TRP A 212 7.04 20.06 10.55
CA TRP A 212 6.48 21.41 10.47
C TRP A 212 7.34 22.39 9.68
N LEU A 213 8.64 22.11 9.54
CA LEU A 213 9.61 22.92 8.80
C LEU A 213 9.75 22.49 7.33
N THR A 214 9.01 21.47 6.91
CA THR A 214 8.93 21.02 5.53
C THR A 214 7.60 21.44 4.94
N CYS A 215 7.66 22.09 3.78
CA CYS A 215 6.48 22.48 3.04
C CYS A 215 5.95 21.24 2.30
N PRO A 216 4.68 20.86 2.50
CA PRO A 216 4.14 19.59 2.00
C PRO A 216 4.01 19.52 0.47
N ALA A 217 4.05 20.66 -0.22
CA ALA A 217 4.03 20.70 -1.68
C ALA A 217 5.39 20.38 -2.31
N TYR A 218 6.47 20.46 -1.55
CA TYR A 218 7.77 20.03 -2.04
C TYR A 218 7.90 18.53 -1.84
N HIS A 219 8.16 17.82 -2.94
CA HIS A 219 8.57 16.41 -2.93
C HIS A 219 10.03 16.28 -2.49
N VAL A 220 10.35 16.77 -1.29
CA VAL A 220 11.65 16.61 -0.65
C VAL A 220 11.61 15.49 0.39
N VAL A 221 12.78 15.00 0.78
CA VAL A 221 12.92 13.99 1.83
C VAL A 221 12.34 14.56 3.14
N PRO A 222 11.48 13.81 3.86
CA PRO A 222 10.95 14.23 5.16
C PRO A 222 12.05 14.71 6.11
N GLY A 223 11.77 15.79 6.85
CA GLY A 223 12.73 16.42 7.76
C GLY A 223 13.71 17.40 7.12
N THR A 224 13.63 17.64 5.79
CA THR A 224 14.36 18.71 5.12
C THR A 224 13.66 20.05 5.39
N GLN A 225 14.37 21.03 5.97
CA GLN A 225 13.84 22.38 6.14
C GLN A 225 13.69 23.06 4.77
N THR A 226 12.48 23.41 4.40
CA THR A 226 12.21 24.15 3.13
C THR A 226 11.77 25.58 3.38
N TYR A 227 11.36 25.92 4.60
CA TYR A 227 11.05 27.29 4.96
C TYR A 227 12.32 28.05 5.32
N VAL A 228 12.48 29.23 4.74
CA VAL A 228 13.61 30.13 4.99
C VAL A 228 13.17 31.25 5.91
N LEU A 229 13.88 31.41 7.02
CA LEU A 229 13.70 32.52 7.96
C LEU A 229 14.54 33.72 7.49
N THR A 230 13.91 34.88 7.34
CA THR A 230 14.60 36.16 7.20
C THR A 230 15.28 36.47 8.53
N PRO A 231 16.62 36.47 8.60
CA PRO A 231 17.32 36.55 9.88
C PRO A 231 17.20 37.94 10.53
N GLN A 232 17.37 37.99 11.85
CA GLN A 232 17.61 39.18 12.69
C GLN A 232 16.41 40.08 13.08
N VAL A 233 15.18 39.57 13.11
CA VAL A 233 13.99 40.32 13.62
C VAL A 233 13.93 40.33 15.15
N ASN A 234 13.75 41.52 15.73
CA ASN A 234 13.39 41.69 17.14
C ASN A 234 11.98 42.29 17.24
N VAL A 235 10.98 41.47 17.59
CA VAL A 235 9.56 41.85 17.54
C VAL A 235 9.15 42.90 18.55
N LYS A 236 9.96 43.17 19.58
CA LYS A 236 9.65 44.19 20.59
C LYS A 236 10.05 45.60 20.16
N ASN A 237 10.79 45.73 19.05
CA ASN A 237 11.16 47.05 18.55
C ASN A 237 9.99 47.65 17.75
N PRO A 238 9.38 48.76 18.21
CA PRO A 238 8.19 49.34 17.59
C PRO A 238 8.42 49.88 16.17
N LEU A 239 9.69 49.92 15.71
CA LEU A 239 10.04 50.33 14.35
C LEU A 239 9.85 49.24 13.31
N PHE A 240 9.65 47.98 13.70
CA PHE A 240 9.34 46.92 12.74
C PHE A 240 7.85 46.95 12.36
N PRO A 241 7.52 47.12 11.07
CA PRO A 241 6.14 47.14 10.62
C PRO A 241 5.57 45.72 10.54
N ASP A 242 4.27 45.61 10.73
CA ASP A 242 3.53 44.35 10.75
C ASP A 242 3.60 43.58 9.41
N ASP A 243 3.81 44.25 8.28
CA ASP A 243 3.86 43.64 6.95
C ASP A 243 5.29 43.25 6.49
N LEU A 244 6.22 43.14 7.44
CA LEU A 244 7.60 42.70 7.20
C LEU A 244 7.68 41.18 7.04
N LEU A 245 8.36 40.71 6.00
CA LEU A 245 8.56 39.28 5.72
C LEU A 245 9.42 38.60 6.80
N ILE A 246 8.92 37.53 7.42
CA ILE A 246 9.69 36.70 8.37
C ILE A 246 10.04 35.34 7.79
N VAL A 247 9.09 34.60 7.23
CA VAL A 247 9.33 33.24 6.73
C VAL A 247 8.78 33.11 5.32
N SER A 248 9.50 32.42 4.44
CA SER A 248 8.99 32.09 3.11
C SER A 248 9.29 30.64 2.74
N ASP A 249 8.45 30.06 1.89
CA ASP A 249 8.73 28.77 1.22
C ASP A 249 9.45 28.92 -0.13
N GLY A 250 9.99 30.11 -0.45
CA GLY A 250 10.59 30.45 -1.74
C GLY A 250 11.95 29.78 -2.03
N PRO A 251 12.61 30.14 -3.16
CA PRO A 251 13.83 29.52 -3.67
C PRO A 251 14.92 29.29 -2.60
N PRO A 252 15.67 28.17 -2.68
CA PRO A 252 16.01 27.45 -3.92
C PRO A 252 14.97 26.44 -4.42
N TYR A 253 13.88 26.20 -3.69
CA TYR A 253 12.82 25.29 -4.10
C TYR A 253 11.90 25.92 -5.17
N SER A 254 11.33 25.08 -6.03
CA SER A 254 10.36 25.50 -7.07
C SER A 254 9.17 26.25 -6.46
N ALA A 255 8.37 26.97 -7.24
CA ALA A 255 7.12 27.47 -6.70
C ALA A 255 6.14 26.33 -6.37
N HIS A 256 5.12 26.72 -5.60
CA HIS A 256 3.73 26.35 -5.86
C HIS A 256 3.42 25.54 -7.12
N GLU A 257 2.64 24.46 -7.08
CA GLU A 257 1.92 24.03 -8.31
C GLU A 257 1.05 25.17 -8.86
N ASP A 258 0.59 26.08 -7.99
CA ASP A 258 -0.14 27.31 -8.34
C ASP A 258 0.79 28.46 -8.82
N GLY A 259 2.10 28.25 -8.88
CA GLY A 259 3.08 29.27 -9.27
C GLY A 259 3.29 30.38 -8.22
N GLN A 260 2.86 30.19 -6.97
CA GLN A 260 2.96 31.18 -5.91
C GLN A 260 3.92 30.74 -4.78
N VAL A 261 4.58 31.73 -4.18
CA VAL A 261 5.40 31.65 -2.95
C VAL A 261 4.57 32.20 -1.80
N ARG A 262 4.66 31.57 -0.64
CA ARG A 262 3.89 31.91 0.56
C ARG A 262 4.84 32.59 1.53
N ALA A 263 4.53 33.83 1.82
CA ALA A 263 5.29 34.73 2.67
C ALA A 263 4.53 34.97 3.97
N LEU A 264 5.08 34.51 5.10
CA LEU A 264 4.59 34.81 6.43
C LEU A 264 5.15 36.16 6.89
N LEU A 265 4.26 37.09 7.20
CA LEU A 265 4.58 38.43 7.67
C LEU A 265 4.62 38.51 9.20
N LEU A 266 5.17 39.61 9.73
CA LEU A 266 5.24 39.88 11.17
C LEU A 266 3.88 39.97 11.87
N SER A 267 2.84 40.37 11.15
CA SER A 267 1.45 40.33 11.57
C SER A 267 0.91 38.92 11.82
N GLY A 268 1.56 37.89 11.25
CA GLY A 268 1.02 36.53 11.12
C GLY A 268 0.17 36.32 9.86
N GLU A 269 -0.02 37.35 9.03
CA GLU A 269 -0.65 37.21 7.72
C GLU A 269 0.22 36.40 6.77
N ILE A 270 -0.41 35.52 5.99
CA ILE A 270 0.25 34.74 4.95
C ILE A 270 -0.12 35.34 3.60
N ARG A 271 0.88 35.95 2.95
CA ARG A 271 0.72 36.55 1.63
C ARG A 271 1.16 35.56 0.54
N LYS A 272 0.36 35.45 -0.51
CA LYS A 272 0.71 34.69 -1.71
C LYS A 272 1.31 35.64 -2.74
N VAL A 273 2.54 35.37 -3.17
CA VAL A 273 3.29 36.20 -4.11
C VAL A 273 3.59 35.36 -5.35
N PRO A 274 3.21 35.79 -6.57
CA PRO A 274 3.59 35.07 -7.78
C PRO A 274 5.10 34.89 -7.90
N LEU A 275 5.56 33.71 -8.33
CA LEU A 275 7.00 33.42 -8.44
C LEU A 275 7.74 34.45 -9.31
N ALA A 276 7.10 34.91 -10.39
CA ALA A 276 7.66 35.92 -11.29
C ALA A 276 7.90 37.28 -10.61
N GLU A 277 7.18 37.56 -9.51
CA GLU A 277 7.30 38.79 -8.73
C GLU A 277 8.16 38.60 -7.47
N TRP A 278 8.47 37.35 -7.11
CA TRP A 278 9.12 37.02 -5.84
C TRP A 278 10.46 37.72 -5.64
N ALA A 279 11.33 37.72 -6.66
CA ALA A 279 12.63 38.39 -6.57
C ALA A 279 12.49 39.90 -6.28
N LYS A 280 11.55 40.58 -6.95
CA LYS A 280 11.27 42.01 -6.71
C LYS A 280 10.68 42.23 -5.33
N TYR A 281 9.81 41.34 -4.87
CA TYR A 281 9.23 41.39 -3.55
C TYR A 281 10.31 41.22 -2.46
N GLN A 282 11.24 40.29 -2.62
CA GLN A 282 12.39 40.11 -1.72
C GLN A 282 13.27 41.36 -1.66
N GLU A 283 13.64 41.92 -2.82
CA GLU A 283 14.45 43.15 -2.88
C GLU A 283 13.75 44.32 -2.17
N ALA A 284 12.44 44.47 -2.34
CA ALA A 284 11.65 45.49 -1.66
C ALA A 284 11.63 45.31 -0.13
N GLN A 285 11.48 44.06 0.35
CA GLN A 285 11.51 43.73 1.77
C GLN A 285 12.91 43.96 2.37
N GLU A 286 13.98 43.59 1.67
CA GLU A 286 15.36 43.81 2.09
C GLU A 286 15.70 45.30 2.17
N LYS A 287 15.31 46.09 1.17
CA LYS A 287 15.50 47.55 1.21
C LYS A 287 14.81 48.17 2.42
N ARG A 288 13.58 47.74 2.69
CA ARG A 288 12.79 48.22 3.84
C ARG A 288 13.41 47.80 5.17
N TRP A 289 13.89 46.56 5.25
CA TRP A 289 14.65 46.04 6.38
C TRP A 289 15.86 46.92 6.69
N ASN A 290 16.68 47.21 5.69
CA ASN A 290 17.87 48.03 5.82
C ASN A 290 17.54 49.47 6.27
N ASP A 291 16.45 50.05 5.78
CA ASP A 291 15.98 51.36 6.24
C ASP A 291 15.59 51.34 7.73
N ILE A 292 14.86 50.32 8.18
CA ILE A 292 14.48 50.16 9.60
C ILE A 292 15.73 50.01 10.48
N GLN A 293 16.68 49.16 10.08
CA GLN A 293 17.95 48.97 10.81
C GLN A 293 18.75 50.28 10.89
N ASN A 294 18.77 51.08 9.82
CA ASN A 294 19.40 52.39 9.83
C ASN A 294 18.71 53.36 10.79
N LYS A 295 17.37 53.37 10.84
CA LYS A 295 16.59 54.17 11.79
C LYS A 295 16.89 53.77 13.24
N ILE A 296 16.92 52.47 13.54
CA ILE A 296 17.27 51.95 14.87
C ILE A 296 18.68 52.39 15.27
N ARG A 297 19.67 52.24 14.38
CA ARG A 297 21.06 52.66 14.65
C ARG A 297 21.17 54.16 14.90
N ARG A 298 20.47 55.00 14.11
CA ARG A 298 20.45 56.45 14.31
C ARG A 298 19.79 56.84 15.64
N ALA A 299 18.69 56.18 16.00
CA ALA A 299 18.02 56.41 17.27
C ALA A 299 18.91 56.02 18.46
N ALA A 300 19.64 54.91 18.37
CA ALA A 300 20.57 54.46 19.40
C ALA A 300 21.84 55.34 19.52
N ALA A 301 22.29 55.95 18.42
CA ALA A 301 23.43 56.86 18.41
C ALA A 301 23.09 58.29 18.88
N ALA A 302 21.81 58.65 18.97
CA ALA A 302 21.40 59.94 19.48
C ALA A 302 21.76 60.04 20.98
N PRO A 303 22.41 61.14 21.42
CA PRO A 303 22.81 61.29 22.82
C PRO A 303 21.57 61.22 23.73
N PRO A 304 21.58 60.42 24.81
CA PRO A 304 20.47 60.33 25.74
C PRO A 304 20.30 61.69 26.44
N GLY A 305 19.29 62.46 26.03
CA GLY A 305 18.98 63.76 26.63
C GLY A 305 19.27 64.99 25.77
N GLY A 306 19.53 64.85 24.46
CA GLY A 306 19.44 66.00 23.56
C GLY A 306 18.04 66.63 23.69
N PRO A 307 17.91 67.94 23.97
CA PRO A 307 16.60 68.57 24.15
C PRO A 307 15.74 68.28 22.92
N VAL A 308 14.56 67.71 23.14
CA VAL A 308 13.53 67.63 22.10
C VAL A 308 13.16 69.07 21.79
N SER A 309 13.81 69.65 20.77
CA SER A 309 13.48 70.98 20.29
C SER A 309 11.99 70.99 20.00
N ALA A 310 11.23 71.70 20.83
CA ALA A 310 9.79 71.81 20.69
C ALA A 310 9.50 72.26 19.25
N PRO A 311 8.51 71.66 18.57
CA PRO A 311 8.17 72.05 17.21
C PRO A 311 7.89 73.55 17.20
N SER A 312 8.72 74.28 16.47
CA SER A 312 8.61 75.74 16.33
C SER A 312 7.19 76.04 15.86
N PRO A 313 6.44 76.94 16.54
CA PRO A 313 5.06 77.22 16.18
C PRO A 313 5.00 77.69 14.73
N SER A 314 4.21 77.00 13.90
CA SER A 314 3.98 77.41 12.52
C SER A 314 3.48 78.86 12.50
N PRO A 315 4.08 79.74 11.68
CA PRO A 315 3.57 81.08 11.50
C PRO A 315 2.16 80.98 10.89
N LYS A 316 1.20 81.64 11.55
CA LYS A 316 -0.17 81.83 11.05
C LYS A 316 -0.20 82.76 9.85
#